data_AF-A0A7C7MNQ4-F1
#
_entry.id   AF-A0A7C7MNQ4-F1
#
_cell.length_a   1.000
_cell.length_b   1.000
_cell.length_c   1.000
_cell.angle_alpha   90.00
_cell.angle_beta   90.00
_cell.angle_gamma   90.00
#
_symmetry.space_group_name_H-M   'P 1'
#
loop_
_entity.id
_entity.type
_entity.pdbx_description
1 polymer ?
#
loop_
_entity_poly.entity_id
_entity_poly.type
_entity_poly.pdbx_seq_one_letter_code
_entity_poly.pdbx_strand_id
1 'polypeptide(L)'
;MKLFTVNKLFYLFDTRSKIITLLLTFMILIGVVLEMLGIGAIIPLVALFASPNPLETSKILKRAHDWLGPESEIQFITWILTGAILLYIIKNIYLLALAYLQNRFNMNKQNQLGSRLFRTYLHSPYEFHLKHNSSELIRNIKLVGVMMNLVFTPMVICFTELMVVTGVVLLLVWVDPISATI
;
A
#
# COMPACT_ATOMS: atom_id res chain seq x y z
N MET A 1 -8.49 11.73 -27.04
CA MET A 1 -9.14 12.55 -25.99
C MET A 1 -8.85 12.10 -24.54
N LYS A 2 -8.48 10.84 -24.25
CA LYS A 2 -8.27 10.33 -22.87
C LYS A 2 -6.90 10.67 -22.20
N LEU A 3 -5.84 10.94 -22.95
CA LEU A 3 -4.49 11.20 -22.40
C LEU A 3 -4.28 12.64 -21.88
N PHE A 4 -5.01 13.63 -22.40
CA PHE A 4 -4.85 15.04 -22.02
C PHE A 4 -5.30 15.35 -20.58
N THR A 5 -6.26 14.57 -20.05
CA THR A 5 -6.80 14.76 -18.69
C THR A 5 -5.80 14.31 -17.62
N VAL A 6 -5.01 13.27 -17.90
CA VAL A 6 -4.00 12.74 -16.97
C VAL A 6 -2.84 13.73 -16.80
N ASN A 7 -2.38 14.37 -17.88
CA ASN A 7 -1.35 15.40 -17.79
C ASN A 7 -1.79 16.64 -16.99
N LYS A 8 -3.08 17.02 -17.05
CA LYS A 8 -3.62 18.10 -16.20
C LYS A 8 -3.63 17.73 -14.72
N LEU A 9 -3.85 16.46 -14.38
CA LEU A 9 -3.74 15.93 -13.02
C LEU A 9 -2.30 16.08 -12.49
N PHE A 10 -1.29 15.74 -13.31
CA PHE A 10 0.12 15.91 -12.93
C PHE A 10 0.56 17.38 -12.82
N TYR A 11 -0.11 18.30 -13.50
CA TYR A 11 0.14 19.75 -13.38
C TYR A 11 -0.27 20.32 -12.01
N LEU A 12 -1.12 19.62 -11.26
CA LEU A 12 -1.50 19.98 -9.88
C LEU A 12 -0.45 19.55 -8.83
N PHE A 13 0.55 18.74 -9.21
CA PHE A 13 1.60 18.27 -8.31
C PHE A 13 2.80 19.23 -8.30
N ASP A 14 2.85 20.04 -7.24
CA ASP A 14 4.03 20.86 -6.88
C ASP A 14 5.28 20.00 -6.64
N THR A 15 6.49 20.57 -6.77
CA THR A 15 7.79 19.87 -6.67
C THR A 15 7.95 19.10 -5.36
N ARG A 16 7.46 19.65 -4.24
CA ARG A 16 7.44 18.98 -2.93
C ARG A 16 6.56 17.73 -2.92
N SER A 17 5.48 17.74 -3.69
CA SER A 17 4.56 16.61 -3.83
C SER A 17 5.25 15.42 -4.51
N LYS A 18 6.10 15.68 -5.51
CA LYS A 18 6.84 14.64 -6.23
C LYS A 18 7.78 13.86 -5.32
N ILE A 19 8.49 14.56 -4.41
CA ILE A 19 9.38 13.92 -3.44
C ILE A 19 8.58 13.05 -2.47
N ILE A 20 7.44 13.55 -1.96
CA ILE A 20 6.59 12.77 -1.05
C ILE A 20 5.99 11.56 -1.77
N THR A 21 5.55 11.71 -3.03
CA THR A 21 5.06 10.60 -3.84
C THR A 21 6.16 9.55 -4.06
N LEU A 22 7.39 9.96 -4.37
CA LEU A 22 8.53 9.04 -4.51
C LEU A 22 8.81 8.30 -3.20
N LEU A 23 8.79 9.00 -2.06
CA LEU A 23 8.96 8.40 -0.75
C LEU A 23 7.85 7.38 -0.44
N LEU A 24 6.59 7.72 -0.74
CA LEU A 24 5.46 6.80 -0.60
C LEU A 24 5.64 5.57 -1.49
N THR A 25 6.06 5.72 -2.75
CA THR A 25 6.36 4.60 -3.64
C THR A 25 7.43 3.68 -3.06
N PHE A 26 8.50 4.25 -2.48
CA PHE A 26 9.53 3.44 -1.82
C PHE A 26 8.99 2.70 -0.60
N MET A 27 8.14 3.34 0.22
CA MET A 27 7.48 2.66 1.35
C MET A 27 6.53 1.55 0.88
N ILE A 28 5.85 1.73 -0.25
CA ILE A 28 5.01 0.69 -0.86
C ILE A 28 5.86 -0.52 -1.22
N LEU A 29 7.03 -0.33 -1.84
CA LEU A 29 7.94 -1.43 -2.18
C LEU A 29 8.39 -2.22 -0.95
N ILE A 30 8.72 -1.53 0.15
CA ILE A 30 9.04 -2.20 1.43
C ILE A 30 7.81 -2.96 1.95
N GLY A 31 6.61 -2.38 1.84
CA GLY A 31 5.36 -3.03 2.20
C GLY A 31 5.13 -4.33 1.43
N VAL A 32 5.38 -4.32 0.12
CA VAL A 32 5.31 -5.51 -0.73
C VAL A 32 6.28 -6.60 -0.25
N VAL A 33 7.52 -6.24 0.11
CA VAL A 33 8.49 -7.20 0.65
C VAL A 33 8.01 -7.79 1.98
N LEU A 34 7.45 -6.96 2.89
CA LEU A 34 6.88 -7.45 4.15
C LEU A 34 5.67 -8.35 3.91
N GLU A 35 4.85 -8.07 2.91
CA GLU A 35 3.74 -8.92 2.53
C GLU A 35 4.20 -10.27 1.99
N MET A 36 5.20 -10.27 1.10
CA MET A 36 5.86 -11.47 0.59
C MET A 36 6.44 -12.32 1.74
N LEU A 37 7.13 -11.69 2.69
CA LEU A 37 7.64 -12.38 3.88
C LEU A 37 6.51 -12.99 4.71
N GLY A 38 5.39 -12.27 4.86
CA GLY A 38 4.20 -12.78 5.53
C GLY A 38 3.59 -14.00 4.83
N ILE A 39 3.48 -13.98 3.50
CA ILE A 39 2.97 -15.12 2.72
C ILE A 39 3.94 -16.29 2.81
N GLY A 40 5.24 -16.03 2.67
CA GLY A 40 6.29 -17.04 2.80
C GLY A 40 6.33 -17.69 4.19
N ALA A 41 5.98 -16.96 5.25
CA ALA A 41 5.89 -17.49 6.62
C ALA A 41 4.74 -18.49 6.82
N ILE A 42 3.71 -18.50 5.96
CA ILE A 42 2.61 -19.47 6.04
C ILE A 42 3.10 -20.86 5.63
N ILE A 43 3.99 -20.96 4.64
CA ILE A 43 4.49 -22.23 4.11
C ILE A 43 5.08 -23.14 5.21
N PRO A 44 6.06 -22.69 6.04
CA PRO A 44 6.60 -23.53 7.10
C PRO A 44 5.57 -23.84 8.20
N LEU A 45 4.63 -22.93 8.48
CA LEU A 45 3.55 -23.18 9.44
C LEU A 45 2.63 -24.31 8.97
N VAL A 46 2.19 -24.28 7.72
CA VAL A 46 1.36 -25.34 7.15
C VAL A 46 2.11 -26.66 7.12
N ALA A 47 3.38 -26.66 6.70
CA ALA A 47 4.22 -27.85 6.68
C ALA A 47 4.41 -28.47 8.07
N LEU A 48 4.52 -27.63 9.12
CA LEU A 48 4.65 -28.07 10.51
C LEU A 48 3.42 -28.85 11.01
N PHE A 49 2.22 -28.47 10.58
CA PHE A 49 0.97 -29.10 11.01
C PHE A 49 0.46 -30.20 10.06
N ALA A 50 0.87 -30.17 8.79
CA ALA A 50 0.33 -31.08 7.76
C ALA A 50 0.99 -32.47 7.77
N SER A 51 2.20 -32.61 8.30
CA SER A 51 2.97 -33.86 8.25
C SER A 51 3.36 -34.33 9.65
N PRO A 52 3.25 -35.63 9.98
CA PRO A 52 3.69 -36.17 11.26
C PRO A 52 5.22 -36.09 11.46
N ASN A 53 6.01 -36.03 10.37
CA ASN A 53 7.46 -35.77 10.40
C ASN A 53 7.80 -34.51 9.56
N PRO A 54 7.61 -33.30 10.11
CA PRO A 54 7.70 -32.06 9.35
C PRO A 54 9.15 -31.66 8.99
N LEU A 55 10.14 -32.13 9.76
CA LEU A 55 11.57 -31.85 9.55
C LEU A 55 12.18 -32.63 8.36
N GLU A 56 11.63 -33.80 8.02
CA GLU A 56 12.09 -34.60 6.88
C GLU A 56 11.49 -34.14 5.55
N THR A 57 10.28 -33.58 5.61
CA THR A 57 9.49 -33.23 4.43
C THR A 57 9.87 -31.86 3.87
N SER A 58 10.27 -30.90 4.71
CA SER A 58 10.56 -29.52 4.29
C SER A 58 12.01 -29.10 4.58
N LYS A 59 12.78 -28.85 3.51
CA LYS A 59 14.16 -28.33 3.58
C LYS A 59 14.25 -26.98 4.33
N ILE A 60 13.19 -26.18 4.27
CA ILE A 60 13.11 -24.87 4.94
C ILE A 60 12.99 -25.08 6.46
N LEU A 61 12.14 -26.01 6.89
CA LEU A 61 11.98 -26.35 8.30
C LEU A 61 13.26 -26.94 8.89
N LYS A 62 13.93 -27.83 8.16
CA LYS A 62 15.21 -28.41 8.59
C LYS A 62 16.29 -27.33 8.79
N ARG A 63 16.44 -26.39 7.85
CA ARG A 63 17.36 -25.26 8.02
C ARG A 63 17.01 -24.38 9.21
N ALA A 64 15.72 -24.10 9.42
CA ALA A 64 15.28 -23.33 10.57
C ALA A 64 15.61 -24.08 11.88
N HIS A 65 15.38 -25.39 11.93
CA HIS A 65 15.72 -26.24 13.07
C HIS A 65 17.22 -26.24 13.37
N ASP A 66 18.06 -26.45 12.36
CA ASP A 66 19.52 -26.48 12.52
C ASP A 66 20.07 -25.11 12.97
N TRP A 67 19.42 -24.00 12.57
CA TRP A 67 19.84 -22.65 12.95
C TRP A 67 19.37 -22.24 14.35
N LEU A 68 18.15 -22.61 14.73
CA LEU A 68 17.59 -22.31 16.05
C LEU A 68 18.15 -23.25 17.14
N GLY A 69 18.54 -24.48 16.79
CA GLY A 69 19.09 -25.47 17.72
C GLY A 69 18.17 -25.79 18.91
N PRO A 70 16.88 -26.11 18.70
CA PRO A 70 15.95 -26.38 19.78
C PRO A 70 16.29 -27.69 20.52
N GLU A 71 16.09 -27.72 21.84
CA GLU A 71 16.32 -28.90 22.68
C GLU A 71 15.14 -29.89 22.63
N SER A 72 13.95 -29.41 22.24
CA SER A 72 12.72 -30.19 22.14
C SER A 72 11.85 -29.75 20.95
N GLU A 73 11.08 -30.68 20.38
CA GLU A 73 10.12 -30.41 19.31
C GLU A 73 9.08 -29.34 19.72
N ILE A 74 8.62 -29.36 20.97
CA ILE A 74 7.68 -28.36 21.51
C ILE A 74 8.31 -26.96 21.52
N GLN A 75 9.60 -26.87 21.86
CA GLN A 75 10.34 -25.60 21.88
C GLN A 75 10.49 -25.05 20.45
N PHE A 76 10.80 -25.91 19.48
CA PHE A 76 10.88 -25.54 18.07
C PHE A 76 9.56 -24.97 17.53
N ILE A 77 8.45 -25.69 17.78
CA ILE A 77 7.11 -25.27 17.38
C ILE A 77 6.76 -23.92 18.01
N THR A 78 7.05 -23.75 19.31
CA THR A 78 6.77 -22.51 20.04
C THR A 78 7.56 -21.34 19.46
N TRP A 79 8.82 -21.53 19.08
CA TRP A 79 9.63 -20.48 18.47
C TRP A 79 9.16 -20.09 17.07
N ILE A 80 8.81 -21.05 16.22
CA ILE A 80 8.26 -20.76 14.89
C ILE A 80 6.95 -19.97 15.01
N LEU A 81 6.04 -20.42 15.87
CA LEU A 81 4.75 -19.74 16.08
C LEU A 81 4.94 -18.33 16.62
N THR A 82 5.78 -18.17 17.64
CA THR A 82 6.08 -16.86 18.23
C THR A 82 6.72 -15.93 17.20
N GLY A 83 7.69 -16.43 16.42
CA GLY A 83 8.33 -15.68 15.35
C GLY A 83 7.35 -15.24 14.25
N ALA A 84 6.45 -16.13 13.84
CA ALA A 84 5.40 -15.79 12.88
C ALA A 84 4.46 -14.71 13.42
N ILE A 85 3.98 -14.86 14.66
CA ILE A 85 3.12 -13.84 15.31
C ILE A 85 3.82 -12.47 15.33
N LEU A 86 5.08 -12.42 15.76
CA LEU A 86 5.86 -11.18 15.78
C LEU A 86 6.00 -10.57 14.38
N LEU A 87 6.29 -11.39 13.37
CA LEU A 87 6.37 -10.96 11.98
C LEU A 87 5.05 -10.33 11.52
N TYR A 88 3.91 -10.97 11.80
CA TYR A 88 2.59 -10.44 11.44
C TYR A 88 2.26 -9.14 12.17
N ILE A 89 2.63 -9.01 13.45
CA ILE A 89 2.43 -7.77 14.20
C ILE A 89 3.24 -6.64 13.57
N ILE A 90 4.53 -6.86 13.31
CA ILE A 90 5.43 -5.86 12.70
C ILE A 90 4.92 -5.47 11.30
N LYS A 91 4.57 -6.46 10.49
CA LYS A 91 3.99 -6.25 9.15
C LYS A 91 2.74 -5.39 9.23
N ASN A 92 1.78 -5.72 10.08
CA ASN A 92 0.51 -4.99 10.16
C ASN A 92 0.69 -3.57 10.69
N ILE A 93 1.58 -3.36 11.67
CA ILE A 93 1.93 -2.00 12.13
C ILE A 93 2.50 -1.18 10.98
N TYR A 94 3.39 -1.77 10.18
CA TYR A 94 3.96 -1.11 9.01
C TYR A 94 2.88 -0.75 7.97
N LEU A 95 2.01 -1.70 7.61
CA LEU A 95 0.93 -1.47 6.65
C LEU A 95 -0.06 -0.40 7.13
N LEU A 96 -0.37 -0.39 8.43
CA LEU A 96 -1.20 0.66 9.04
C LEU A 96 -0.52 2.03 8.96
N ALA A 97 0.77 2.11 9.26
CA ALA A 97 1.52 3.36 9.14
C ALA A 97 1.57 3.86 7.68
N LEU A 98 1.76 2.94 6.72
CA LEU A 98 1.72 3.24 5.30
C LEU A 98 0.35 3.79 4.86
N ALA A 99 -0.74 3.12 5.24
CA ALA A 99 -2.09 3.57 4.95
C ALA A 99 -2.40 4.95 5.57
N TYR A 100 -1.96 5.18 6.81
CA TYR A 100 -2.09 6.47 7.47
C TYR A 100 -1.37 7.59 6.71
N LEU A 101 -0.13 7.35 6.27
CA LEU A 101 0.66 8.33 5.52
C LEU A 101 0.05 8.64 4.15
N GLN A 102 -0.44 7.62 3.43
CA GLN A 102 -1.15 7.80 2.16
C GLN A 102 -2.41 8.66 2.33
N ASN A 103 -3.24 8.34 3.33
CA ASN A 103 -4.45 9.11 3.63
C ASN A 103 -4.13 10.55 4.02
N ARG A 104 -3.12 10.74 4.88
CA ARG A 104 -2.66 12.07 5.29
C ARG A 104 -2.16 12.88 4.11
N PHE A 105 -1.40 12.27 3.20
CA PHE A 105 -0.95 12.92 1.97
C PHE A 105 -2.13 13.36 1.10
N ASN A 106 -3.10 12.47 0.88
CA ASN A 106 -4.29 12.77 0.08
C ASN A 106 -5.13 13.89 0.69
N MET A 107 -5.41 13.85 2.00
CA MET A 107 -6.15 14.92 2.71
C MET A 107 -5.43 16.27 2.64
N ASN A 108 -4.11 16.28 2.82
CA ASN A 108 -3.31 17.51 2.69
C ASN A 108 -3.41 18.09 1.27
N LYS A 109 -3.38 17.24 0.24
CA LYS A 109 -3.52 17.67 -1.16
C LYS A 109 -4.93 18.18 -1.44
N GLN A 110 -5.95 17.50 -0.96
CA GLN A 110 -7.33 17.96 -1.03
C GLN A 110 -7.49 19.37 -0.43
N ASN A 111 -6.96 19.59 0.78
CA ASN A 111 -7.03 20.89 1.44
C ASN A 111 -6.25 21.97 0.67
N GLN A 112 -5.05 21.67 0.20
CA GLN A 112 -4.25 22.61 -0.61
C GLN A 112 -4.99 23.04 -1.89
N LEU A 113 -5.59 22.09 -2.60
CA LEU A 113 -6.33 22.38 -3.83
C LEU A 113 -7.61 23.16 -3.57
N GLY A 114 -8.37 22.78 -2.54
CA GLY A 114 -9.58 23.49 -2.13
C GLY A 114 -9.27 24.94 -1.73
N SER A 115 -8.25 25.15 -0.90
CA SER A 115 -7.81 26.50 -0.48
C SER A 115 -7.27 27.32 -1.65
N ARG A 116 -6.53 26.72 -2.58
CA ARG A 116 -6.03 27.42 -3.77
C ARG A 116 -7.19 27.88 -4.66
N LEU A 117 -8.17 27.01 -4.91
CA LEU A 117 -9.35 27.36 -5.72
C LEU A 117 -10.19 28.45 -5.05
N PHE A 118 -10.41 28.35 -3.74
CA PHE A 118 -11.10 29.38 -2.97
C PHE A 118 -10.39 30.73 -3.03
N ARG A 119 -9.05 30.73 -2.85
CA ARG A 119 -8.26 31.96 -2.95
C ARG A 119 -8.33 32.56 -4.35
N THR A 120 -8.28 31.74 -5.40
CA THR A 120 -8.45 32.22 -6.78
C THR A 120 -9.81 32.88 -6.98
N TYR A 121 -10.89 32.29 -6.47
CA TYR A 121 -12.21 32.92 -6.55
C TYR A 121 -12.28 34.26 -5.81
N LEU A 122 -11.66 34.38 -4.63
CA LEU A 122 -11.66 35.64 -3.88
C LEU A 122 -10.88 36.79 -4.55
N HIS A 123 -9.89 36.47 -5.38
CA HIS A 123 -9.07 37.48 -6.08
C HIS A 123 -9.57 37.74 -7.52
N SER A 124 -10.69 37.13 -7.92
CA SER A 124 -11.30 37.36 -9.22
C SER A 124 -11.91 38.77 -9.29
N PRO A 125 -11.96 39.40 -10.48
CA PRO A 125 -12.56 40.72 -10.65
C PRO A 125 -14.06 40.69 -10.30
N TYR A 126 -14.61 41.83 -9.86
CA TYR A 126 -16.01 41.91 -9.45
C TYR A 126 -17.01 41.47 -10.54
N GLU A 127 -16.68 41.72 -11.81
CA GLU A 127 -17.47 41.23 -12.96
C GLU A 127 -17.63 39.71 -12.99
N PHE A 128 -16.63 38.96 -12.52
CA PHE A 128 -16.72 37.50 -12.41
C PHE A 128 -17.77 37.10 -11.37
N HIS A 129 -17.82 37.80 -10.24
CA HIS A 129 -18.78 37.56 -9.16
C HIS A 129 -20.20 37.96 -9.54
N LEU A 130 -20.39 38.98 -10.38
CA LEU A 130 -21.71 39.33 -10.91
C LEU A 130 -22.28 38.26 -11.86
N LYS A 131 -21.41 37.51 -12.55
CA LYS A 131 -21.81 36.49 -13.54
C LYS A 131 -22.00 35.09 -12.94
N HIS A 132 -21.54 34.84 -11.72
CA HIS A 132 -21.56 33.50 -11.11
C HIS A 132 -22.21 33.51 -9.73
N ASN A 133 -23.04 32.50 -9.47
CA ASN A 133 -23.68 32.34 -8.17
C ASN A 133 -22.68 31.80 -7.13
N SER A 134 -22.64 32.42 -5.95
CA SER A 134 -21.83 31.96 -4.81
C SER A 134 -22.04 30.48 -4.46
N SER A 135 -23.27 29.97 -4.58
CA SER A 135 -23.59 28.56 -4.35
C SER A 135 -22.90 27.64 -5.35
N GLU A 136 -22.72 28.08 -6.61
CA GLU A 136 -21.97 27.34 -7.62
C GLU A 136 -20.47 27.30 -7.28
N LEU A 137 -19.90 28.44 -6.89
CA LEU A 137 -18.48 28.53 -6.50
C LEU A 137 -18.16 27.63 -5.29
N ILE A 138 -19.03 27.64 -4.26
CA ILE A 138 -18.92 26.77 -3.09
C ILE A 138 -19.06 25.29 -3.48
N ARG A 139 -20.01 24.97 -4.36
CA ARG A 139 -20.16 23.61 -4.89
C ARG A 139 -18.89 23.15 -5.60
N ASN A 140 -18.28 23.99 -6.43
CA ASN A 140 -17.06 23.66 -7.16
C ASN A 140 -15.88 23.39 -6.21
N ILE A 141 -15.76 24.13 -5.10
CA ILE A 141 -14.74 23.87 -4.07
C ILE A 141 -14.99 22.51 -3.39
N LYS A 142 -16.25 22.19 -3.05
CA LYS A 142 -16.59 20.88 -2.47
C LYS A 142 -16.32 19.72 -3.45
N LEU A 143 -16.58 19.94 -4.73
CA LEU A 143 -16.30 18.95 -5.78
C LEU A 143 -14.82 18.58 -5.86
N VAL A 144 -13.88 19.48 -5.52
CA VAL A 144 -12.46 19.13 -5.43
C VAL A 144 -12.23 18.01 -4.42
N GLY A 145 -12.83 18.10 -3.24
CA GLY A 145 -12.72 17.06 -2.21
C GLY A 145 -13.36 15.74 -2.63
N VAL A 146 -14.53 15.82 -3.26
CA VAL A 146 -15.22 14.64 -3.80
C VAL A 146 -14.38 13.95 -4.87
N MET A 147 -13.77 14.71 -5.80
CA MET A 147 -12.93 14.16 -6.85
C MET A 147 -11.64 13.54 -6.30
N MET A 148 -11.02 14.14 -5.29
CA MET A 148 -9.83 13.55 -4.64
C MET A 148 -10.16 12.22 -3.96
N ASN A 149 -11.31 12.11 -3.30
CA ASN A 149 -11.72 10.88 -2.61
C ASN A 149 -12.29 9.80 -3.55
N LEU A 150 -13.00 10.17 -4.62
CA LEU A 150 -13.61 9.21 -5.54
C LEU A 150 -12.71 8.79 -6.70
N VAL A 151 -11.69 9.59 -7.04
CA VAL A 151 -10.82 9.33 -8.20
C VAL A 151 -9.37 9.16 -7.79
N PHE A 152 -8.81 10.15 -7.07
CA PHE A 152 -7.38 10.13 -6.77
C PHE A 152 -7.00 9.06 -5.74
N THR A 153 -7.76 8.94 -4.66
CA THR A 153 -7.51 7.95 -3.60
C THR A 153 -7.61 6.52 -4.15
N PRO A 154 -8.66 6.14 -4.89
CA PRO A 154 -8.75 4.80 -5.47
C PRO A 154 -7.69 4.54 -6.53
N MET A 155 -7.23 5.55 -7.28
CA MET A 155 -6.09 5.38 -8.19
C MET A 155 -4.79 5.03 -7.45
N VAL A 156 -4.50 5.72 -6.34
CA VAL A 156 -3.32 5.41 -5.52
C VAL A 156 -3.44 4.01 -4.92
N ILE A 157 -4.61 3.66 -4.39
CA ILE A 157 -4.87 2.31 -3.85
C ILE A 157 -4.72 1.24 -4.93
N CYS A 158 -5.31 1.45 -6.11
CA CYS A 158 -5.18 0.51 -7.22
C CYS A 158 -3.72 0.33 -7.65
N PHE A 159 -2.93 1.41 -7.69
CA PHE A 159 -1.51 1.33 -7.98
C PHE A 159 -0.75 0.54 -6.90
N THR A 160 -1.05 0.75 -5.61
CA THR A 160 -0.44 -0.02 -4.53
C THR A 160 -0.80 -1.50 -4.61
N GLU A 161 -2.08 -1.81 -4.83
CA GLU A 161 -2.55 -3.20 -4.95
C GLU A 161 -1.94 -3.90 -6.17
N LEU A 162 -1.76 -3.19 -7.29
CA LEU A 162 -1.05 -3.74 -8.44
C LEU A 162 0.41 -4.08 -8.12
N MET A 163 1.11 -3.23 -7.36
CA MET A 163 2.49 -3.50 -6.92
C MET A 163 2.55 -4.70 -5.97
N VAL A 164 1.55 -4.85 -5.09
CA VAL A 164 1.39 -6.01 -4.23
C VAL A 164 1.15 -7.27 -5.04
N VAL A 165 0.13 -7.28 -5.89
CA VAL A 165 -0.25 -8.44 -6.72
C VAL A 165 0.91 -8.89 -7.60
N THR A 166 1.57 -7.94 -8.28
CA THR A 166 2.76 -8.27 -9.10
C THR A 166 3.87 -8.88 -8.26
N GLY A 167 4.12 -8.35 -7.07
CA GLY A 167 5.08 -8.91 -6.14
C GLY A 167 4.73 -10.33 -5.68
N VAL A 168 3.48 -10.58 -5.33
CA VAL A 168 3.00 -11.91 -4.91
C VAL A 168 3.07 -12.91 -6.06
N VAL A 169 2.68 -12.52 -7.27
CA VAL A 169 2.77 -13.38 -8.47
C VAL A 169 4.23 -13.75 -8.75
N LEU A 170 5.15 -12.79 -8.67
CA LEU A 170 6.59 -13.06 -8.84
C LEU A 170 7.11 -14.05 -7.79
N LEU A 171 6.68 -13.92 -6.54
CA LEU A 171 7.03 -14.86 -5.48
C LEU A 171 6.49 -16.27 -5.78
N LEU A 172 5.23 -16.39 -6.20
CA LEU A 172 4.62 -17.69 -6.50
C LEU A 172 5.33 -18.40 -7.66
N VAL A 173 5.63 -17.67 -8.74
CA VAL A 173 6.40 -18.20 -9.88
C VAL A 173 7.78 -18.68 -9.43
N TRP A 174 8.40 -18.02 -8.46
CA TRP A 174 9.72 -18.40 -7.94
C TRP A 174 9.67 -19.63 -7.01
N VAL A 175 8.64 -19.73 -6.16
CA VAL A 175 8.49 -20.83 -5.19
C VAL A 175 8.01 -22.12 -5.86
N ASP A 176 7.03 -22.03 -6.76
CA ASP A 176 6.45 -23.20 -7.41
C ASP A 176 5.95 -22.87 -8.83
N PRO A 177 6.82 -23.00 -9.86
CA PRO A 177 6.49 -22.59 -11.23
C PRO A 177 5.37 -23.43 -11.87
N ILE A 178 5.09 -24.61 -11.34
CA ILE A 178 4.05 -25.52 -11.86
C ILE A 178 2.66 -25.06 -11.43
N SER A 179 2.48 -24.69 -10.16
CA SER A 179 1.21 -24.14 -9.64
C SER A 179 0.82 -22.80 -10.26
N ALA A 180 1.78 -22.05 -10.82
CA ALA A 180 1.53 -20.76 -11.48
C ALA A 180 1.06 -20.88 -12.94
N THR A 181 1.15 -22.07 -13.55
CA THR A 181 0.85 -22.31 -14.98
C THR A 181 -0.45 -23.10 -15.23
N ILE A 182 -1.08 -23.61 -14.17
CA ILE A 182 -2.38 -24.32 -14.17
C ILE A 182 -3.45 -23.37 -13.65
#